data_AF-A0A7W1UZB1-F1
#
_entry.id   AF-A0A7W1UZB1-F1
#
_cell.length_a   1.000
_cell.length_b   1.000
_cell.length_c   1.000
_cell.angle_alpha   90.00
_cell.angle_beta   90.00
_cell.angle_gamma   90.00
#
_symmetry.space_group_name_H-M   'P 1'
#
loop_
_entity.id
_entity.type
_entity.pdbx_description
1 polymer ?
#
loop_
_entity_poly.entity_id
_entity_poly.type
_entity_poly.pdbx_seq_one_letter_code
_entity_poly.pdbx_strand_id
1 'polypeptide(L)'
;VHTSAATVMVLPEAEDVDVHIDPKDVRIDFFCSSGPGGQSVNTTYSAVRLTHLPTGLVAQCQDEKSQHKNKDKAFKVLRSRLYDIELAKRQEEDAAKRNSQVSSGDRSAKIRTYNYSQGRVTDHRIGLTLYDLGNIINGDIQRIIDELQLVDNTEKLKVNSDVF
;
A
#
# COMPACT_ATOMS: atom_id res chain seq x y z
N VAL A 1 16.93 -24.96 28.52
CA VAL A 1 16.27 -23.66 28.23
C VAL A 1 16.49 -23.36 26.76
N HIS A 2 15.42 -23.17 25.97
CA HIS A 2 15.54 -22.76 24.57
C HIS A 2 15.21 -21.28 24.43
N THR A 3 15.98 -20.59 23.60
CA THR A 3 15.71 -19.19 23.22
C THR A 3 15.15 -19.18 21.81
N SER A 4 13.94 -18.65 21.67
CA SER A 4 13.26 -18.42 20.39
C SER A 4 13.09 -16.92 20.16
N ALA A 5 12.87 -16.53 18.91
CA ALA A 5 12.56 -15.15 18.53
C ALA A 5 11.29 -15.13 17.68
N ALA A 6 10.54 -14.04 17.76
CA ALA A 6 9.35 -13.81 16.96
C ALA A 6 9.34 -12.35 16.49
N THR A 7 8.80 -12.13 15.29
CA THR A 7 8.66 -10.80 14.68
C THR A 7 7.19 -10.43 14.64
N VAL A 8 6.87 -9.22 15.08
CA VAL A 8 5.51 -8.66 15.02
C VAL A 8 5.56 -7.42 14.15
N MET A 9 4.67 -7.34 13.17
CA MET A 9 4.54 -6.18 12.29
C MET A 9 3.14 -5.57 12.45
N VAL A 10 3.08 -4.25 12.50
CA VAL A 10 1.83 -3.49 12.61
C VAL A 10 1.76 -2.54 11.42
N LEU A 11 0.81 -2.81 10.52
CA LEU A 11 0.48 -1.95 9.39
C LEU A 11 -0.96 -1.47 9.56
N PRO A 12 -1.27 -0.21 9.21
CA PRO A 12 -2.65 0.26 9.17
C PRO A 12 -3.46 -0.51 8.14
N GLU A 13 -4.77 -0.54 8.31
CA GLU A 13 -5.68 -1.13 7.33
C GLU A 13 -5.57 -0.41 5.99
N ALA A 14 -5.51 -1.17 4.89
CA ALA A 14 -5.42 -0.62 3.55
C ALA A 14 -6.82 -0.18 3.10
N GLU A 15 -6.98 1.09 2.76
CA GLU A 15 -8.18 1.59 2.08
C GLU A 15 -8.15 1.17 0.60
N ASP A 16 -9.32 0.86 0.05
CA ASP A 16 -9.48 0.56 -1.36
C ASP A 16 -9.09 1.76 -2.22
N VAL A 17 -8.28 1.50 -3.24
CA VAL A 17 -7.84 2.52 -4.19
C VAL A 17 -8.97 2.77 -5.19
N ASP A 18 -9.79 3.79 -4.97
CA ASP A 18 -10.77 4.20 -5.98
C ASP A 18 -10.11 5.12 -7.02
N VAL A 19 -9.95 4.61 -8.24
CA VAL A 19 -9.45 5.39 -9.37
C VAL A 19 -10.62 6.11 -10.03
N HIS A 20 -10.70 7.41 -9.78
CA HIS A 20 -11.58 8.32 -10.52
C HIS A 20 -10.87 8.78 -11.80
N ILE A 21 -11.54 8.63 -12.94
CA ILE A 21 -11.03 9.16 -14.22
C ILE A 21 -11.82 10.41 -14.55
N ASP A 22 -11.15 11.56 -14.52
CA ASP A 22 -11.72 12.79 -15.02
C ASP A 22 -11.81 12.76 -16.56
N PRO A 23 -12.98 13.02 -17.16
CA PRO A 23 -13.14 12.99 -18.61
C PRO A 23 -12.27 14.02 -19.35
N LYS A 24 -11.79 15.05 -18.64
CA LYS A 24 -10.91 16.10 -19.18
C LYS A 24 -9.49 15.61 -19.41
N ASP A 25 -9.06 14.59 -18.68
CA ASP A 25 -7.70 14.05 -18.73
C ASP A 25 -7.56 12.93 -19.77
N VAL A 26 -8.65 12.60 -20.47
CA VAL A 26 -8.69 11.55 -21.48
C VAL A 26 -8.90 12.15 -22.86
N ARG A 27 -7.88 12.02 -23.73
CA ARG A 27 -8.03 12.30 -25.15
C ARG A 27 -8.73 11.12 -25.83
N ILE A 28 -9.78 11.41 -26.58
CA ILE A 28 -10.58 10.42 -27.30
C ILE A 28 -10.35 10.60 -28.80
N ASP A 29 -9.77 9.59 -29.44
CA ASP A 29 -9.55 9.55 -30.87
C ASP A 29 -10.46 8.49 -31.51
N PHE A 30 -11.19 8.87 -32.55
CA PHE A 30 -12.01 7.96 -33.35
C PHE A 30 -11.32 7.66 -34.68
N PHE A 31 -11.28 6.40 -35.08
CA PHE A 31 -10.65 5.96 -36.34
C PHE A 31 -11.43 4.79 -36.96
N CYS A 32 -11.13 4.49 -38.23
CA CYS A 32 -11.73 3.34 -38.91
C CYS A 32 -11.23 2.04 -38.28
N SER A 33 -12.14 1.10 -38.03
CA SER A 33 -11.79 -0.21 -37.47
C SER A 33 -10.91 -1.00 -38.45
N SER A 34 -10.00 -1.81 -37.92
CA SER A 34 -9.19 -2.73 -38.72
C SER A 34 -9.75 -4.15 -38.63
N GLY A 35 -9.97 -4.84 -39.76
CA GLY A 35 -10.35 -6.26 -39.75
C GLY A 35 -11.26 -6.69 -40.90
N PRO A 36 -11.69 -7.97 -40.91
CA PRO A 36 -12.60 -8.49 -41.91
C PRO A 36 -13.99 -7.85 -41.72
N GLY A 37 -14.30 -6.88 -42.56
CA GLY A 37 -15.66 -6.42 -42.76
C GLY A 37 -15.75 -5.62 -44.05
N GLY A 38 -16.93 -5.61 -44.64
CA GLY A 38 -17.15 -5.03 -45.96
C GLY A 38 -16.96 -3.51 -45.98
N GLN A 39 -17.62 -2.85 -46.93
CA GLN A 39 -17.49 -1.40 -47.13
C GLN A 39 -17.68 -0.57 -45.85
N SER A 40 -18.54 -1.03 -44.92
CA SER A 40 -18.80 -0.36 -43.64
C SER A 40 -17.56 -0.19 -42.76
N VAL A 41 -16.58 -1.09 -42.82
CA VAL A 41 -15.36 -1.02 -41.99
C VAL A 41 -14.42 0.09 -42.47
N ASN A 42 -14.39 0.34 -43.78
CA ASN A 42 -13.53 1.37 -44.37
C ASN A 42 -14.12 2.78 -44.24
N THR A 43 -15.45 2.91 -44.12
CA THR A 43 -16.14 4.20 -44.13
C THR A 43 -16.64 4.66 -42.76
N THR A 44 -16.81 3.76 -41.79
CA THR A 44 -17.38 4.07 -40.48
C THR A 44 -16.32 4.18 -39.39
N TYR A 45 -16.28 5.32 -38.69
CA TYR A 45 -15.41 5.59 -37.54
C TYR A 45 -15.92 4.89 -36.27
N SER A 46 -15.80 3.56 -36.21
CA SER A 46 -16.28 2.76 -35.08
C SER A 46 -15.22 2.43 -34.03
N ALA A 47 -13.92 2.48 -34.36
CA ALA A 47 -12.85 2.19 -33.42
C ALA A 47 -12.52 3.42 -32.55
N VAL A 48 -12.26 3.18 -31.27
CA VAL A 48 -11.99 4.22 -30.27
C VAL A 48 -10.65 3.97 -29.61
N ARG A 49 -9.83 5.02 -29.52
CA ARG A 49 -8.60 5.05 -28.73
C ARG A 49 -8.72 6.13 -27.67
N LEU A 50 -8.54 5.75 -26.42
CA LEU A 50 -8.47 6.62 -25.27
C LEU A 50 -7.02 6.74 -24.83
N THR A 51 -6.56 7.96 -24.63
CA THR A 51 -5.22 8.26 -24.09
C THR A 51 -5.39 9.06 -22.81
N HIS A 52 -4.95 8.51 -21.68
CA HIS A 52 -4.89 9.24 -20.41
C HIS A 52 -3.65 10.14 -20.42
N LEU A 53 -3.84 11.45 -20.48
CA LEU A 53 -2.75 12.43 -20.62
C LEU A 53 -1.77 12.40 -19.42
N PRO A 54 -2.21 12.30 -18.15
CA PRO A 54 -1.30 12.29 -17.01
C PRO A 54 -0.36 11.07 -16.94
N THR A 55 -0.86 9.88 -17.30
CA THR A 55 -0.08 8.63 -17.19
C THR A 55 0.48 8.16 -18.53
N GLY A 56 0.06 8.74 -19.65
CA GLY A 56 0.42 8.30 -21.00
C GLY A 56 -0.20 6.95 -21.41
N LEU A 57 -1.09 6.38 -20.61
CA LEU A 57 -1.71 5.08 -20.91
C LEU A 57 -2.69 5.19 -22.07
N VAL A 58 -2.58 4.25 -22.99
CA VAL A 58 -3.46 4.14 -24.15
C VAL A 58 -4.30 2.87 -24.04
N ALA A 59 -5.62 3.01 -24.15
CA ALA A 59 -6.56 1.91 -24.25
C ALA A 59 -7.34 2.05 -25.57
N GLN A 60 -7.44 0.97 -26.34
CA GLN A 60 -8.18 0.98 -27.61
C GLN A 60 -9.15 -0.18 -27.68
N CYS A 61 -10.32 0.04 -28.29
CA CYS A 61 -11.36 -0.98 -28.45
C CYS A 61 -12.04 -0.81 -29.81
N GLN A 62 -12.27 -1.93 -30.50
CA GLN A 62 -12.92 -2.00 -31.82
C GLN A 62 -13.84 -3.22 -31.96
N ASP A 63 -14.25 -3.82 -30.85
CA ASP A 63 -14.93 -5.13 -30.84
C ASP A 63 -16.36 -5.06 -31.41
N GLU A 64 -17.04 -3.92 -31.24
CA GLU A 64 -18.41 -3.73 -31.67
C GLU A 64 -18.54 -2.78 -32.85
N LYS A 65 -19.64 -2.90 -33.60
CA LYS A 65 -19.96 -1.99 -34.71
C LYS A 65 -20.30 -0.57 -34.25
N SER A 66 -20.68 -0.39 -32.98
CA SER A 66 -21.09 0.89 -32.40
C SER A 66 -19.95 1.58 -31.67
N GLN A 67 -19.66 2.84 -32.06
CA GLN A 67 -18.63 3.67 -31.42
C GLN A 67 -18.87 3.89 -29.91
N HIS A 68 -20.13 4.01 -29.49
CA HIS A 68 -20.47 4.30 -28.08
C HIS A 68 -20.13 3.12 -27.18
N LYS A 69 -20.44 1.91 -27.65
CA LYS A 69 -20.12 0.69 -26.91
C LYS A 69 -18.62 0.43 -26.86
N ASN A 70 -17.88 0.74 -27.93
CA ASN A 70 -16.42 0.67 -27.93
C ASN A 70 -15.81 1.72 -26.99
N LYS A 71 -16.38 2.93 -26.92
CA LYS A 71 -15.99 3.96 -25.97
C LYS A 71 -16.17 3.48 -24.53
N ASP A 72 -17.33 2.95 -24.16
CA ASP A 72 -17.61 2.49 -22.80
C ASP A 72 -16.68 1.34 -22.39
N LYS A 73 -16.42 0.38 -23.29
CA LYS A 73 -15.44 -0.69 -23.06
C LYS A 73 -14.03 -0.16 -22.91
N ALA A 74 -13.61 0.78 -23.77
CA ALA A 74 -12.28 1.39 -23.67
C ALA A 74 -12.10 2.12 -22.32
N PHE A 75 -13.13 2.81 -21.80
CA PHE A 75 -13.08 3.43 -20.47
C PHE A 75 -12.95 2.41 -19.34
N LYS A 76 -13.67 1.28 -19.43
CA LYS A 76 -13.53 0.18 -18.46
C LYS A 76 -12.11 -0.39 -18.45
N VAL A 77 -11.54 -0.62 -19.64
CA VAL A 77 -10.15 -1.12 -19.78
C VAL A 77 -9.15 -0.10 -19.24
N LEU A 78 -9.35 1.19 -19.55
CA LEU A 78 -8.50 2.26 -19.05
C LEU A 78 -8.53 2.35 -17.52
N ARG A 79 -9.72 2.24 -16.90
CA ARG A 79 -9.89 2.22 -15.44
C ARG A 79 -9.21 1.04 -14.80
N SER A 80 -9.36 -0.16 -15.36
CA SER A 80 -8.67 -1.35 -14.86
C SER A 80 -7.15 -1.17 -14.89
N ARG A 81 -6.59 -0.69 -16.01
CA ARG A 81 -5.14 -0.49 -16.14
C ARG A 81 -4.58 0.58 -15.19
N LEU A 82 -5.32 1.67 -14.99
CA LEU A 82 -4.94 2.70 -14.03
C LEU A 82 -4.98 2.17 -12.60
N TYR A 83 -6.03 1.43 -12.25
CA TYR A 83 -6.16 0.76 -10.96
C TYR A 83 -4.99 -0.19 -10.68
N ASP A 84 -4.62 -1.03 -11.66
CA ASP A 84 -3.51 -1.97 -11.50
C ASP A 84 -2.17 -1.26 -11.22
N ILE A 85 -1.93 -0.11 -11.87
CA ILE A 85 -0.72 0.69 -11.64
C ILE A 85 -0.72 1.34 -10.25
N GLU A 86 -1.84 1.95 -9.87
CA GLU A 86 -1.99 2.59 -8.56
C GLU A 86 -1.84 1.56 -7.43
N LEU A 87 -2.45 0.38 -7.60
CA LEU A 87 -2.34 -0.75 -6.70
C LEU A 87 -0.90 -1.27 -6.61
N ALA A 88 -0.22 -1.45 -7.76
CA ALA A 88 1.16 -1.90 -7.78
C ALA A 88 2.10 -0.93 -7.04
N LYS A 89 1.96 0.38 -7.30
CA LYS A 89 2.73 1.42 -6.58
C LYS A 89 2.51 1.34 -5.08
N ARG A 90 1.26 1.23 -4.64
CA ARG A 90 0.92 1.15 -3.21
C ARG A 90 1.48 -0.12 -2.57
N GLN A 91 1.39 -1.25 -3.26
CA GLN A 91 1.99 -2.51 -2.82
C GLN A 91 3.52 -2.43 -2.71
N GLU A 92 4.19 -1.76 -3.64
CA GLU A 92 5.63 -1.52 -3.59
C GLU A 92 6.01 -0.64 -2.40
N GLU A 93 5.29 0.45 -2.16
CA GLU A 93 5.49 1.31 -0.98
C GLU A 93 5.29 0.53 0.32
N ASP A 94 4.23 -0.27 0.41
CA ASP A 94 3.94 -1.08 1.58
C ASP A 94 4.96 -2.21 1.78
N ALA A 95 5.45 -2.80 0.69
CA ALA A 95 6.53 -3.78 0.73
C ALA A 95 7.85 -3.14 1.20
N ALA A 96 8.17 -1.93 0.74
CA ALA A 96 9.32 -1.18 1.21
C ALA A 96 9.21 -0.86 2.70
N LYS A 97 8.05 -0.37 3.16
CA LYS A 97 7.76 -0.13 4.59
C LYS A 97 7.89 -1.42 5.40
N ARG A 98 7.30 -2.52 4.94
CA ARG A 98 7.40 -3.85 5.56
C ARG A 98 8.84 -4.30 5.72
N ASN A 99 9.64 -4.20 4.66
CA ASN A 99 11.05 -4.58 4.69
C ASN A 99 11.87 -3.67 5.62
N SER A 100 11.53 -2.39 5.71
CA SER A 100 12.21 -1.46 6.63
C SER A 100 11.94 -1.77 8.10
N GLN A 101 10.73 -2.23 8.44
CA GLN A 101 10.35 -2.56 9.82
C GLN A 101 10.94 -3.91 10.28
N VAL A 102 11.20 -4.83 9.35
CA VAL A 102 11.75 -6.15 9.66
C VAL A 102 13.27 -6.15 9.43
N SER A 103 14.03 -5.85 10.48
CA SER A 103 15.48 -6.04 10.48
C SER A 103 15.81 -7.54 10.52
N SER A 104 16.22 -8.14 9.39
CA SER A 104 16.84 -9.47 9.17
C SER A 104 16.27 -10.71 9.93
N GLY A 105 15.28 -10.57 10.80
CA GLY A 105 14.81 -11.61 11.73
C GLY A 105 15.84 -12.05 12.79
N ASP A 106 16.98 -11.37 12.92
CA ASP A 106 18.06 -11.81 13.80
C ASP A 106 17.85 -11.35 15.26
N ARG A 107 18.30 -12.20 16.19
CA ARG A 107 18.18 -12.02 17.65
C ARG A 107 18.92 -10.77 18.17
N SER A 108 19.83 -10.23 17.37
CA SER A 108 20.56 -9.00 17.63
C SER A 108 19.65 -7.76 17.62
N ALA A 109 18.61 -7.74 16.79
CA ALA A 109 17.68 -6.61 16.63
C ALA A 109 16.44 -6.70 17.54
N LYS A 110 16.50 -7.46 18.64
CA LYS A 110 15.36 -7.70 19.51
C LYS A 110 14.89 -6.41 20.22
N ILE A 111 13.60 -6.10 20.11
CA ILE A 111 13.00 -4.98 20.84
C ILE A 111 12.62 -5.35 22.28
N ARG A 112 12.27 -6.62 22.53
CA ARG A 112 11.90 -7.13 23.86
C ARG A 112 12.45 -8.52 24.11
N THR A 113 12.64 -8.84 25.38
CA THR A 113 12.98 -10.19 25.85
C THR A 113 11.99 -10.62 26.92
N TYR A 114 11.35 -11.76 26.68
CA TYR A 114 10.44 -12.42 27.61
C TYR A 114 11.17 -13.59 28.25
N ASN A 115 11.43 -13.51 29.55
CA ASN A 115 12.20 -14.51 30.29
C ASN A 115 11.31 -15.24 31.30
N TYR A 116 10.90 -16.46 30.95
CA TYR A 116 10.02 -17.28 31.78
C TYR A 116 10.67 -17.82 33.05
N SER A 117 11.99 -18.12 33.06
CA SER A 117 12.63 -18.66 34.27
C SER A 117 12.76 -17.62 35.38
N GLN A 118 12.81 -16.34 35.01
CA GLN A 118 12.91 -15.21 35.93
C GLN A 118 11.61 -14.40 36.02
N GLY A 119 10.55 -14.81 35.31
CA GLY A 119 9.25 -14.14 35.33
C GLY A 119 9.28 -12.67 34.91
N ARG A 120 10.21 -12.27 34.02
CA ARG A 120 10.41 -10.86 33.64
C ARG A 120 10.32 -10.58 32.14
N VAL A 121 9.98 -9.33 31.83
CA VAL A 121 9.99 -8.75 30.48
C VAL A 121 10.91 -7.54 30.48
N THR A 122 11.81 -7.46 29.50
CA THR A 122 12.69 -6.31 29.28
C THR A 122 12.43 -5.73 27.90
N ASP A 123 12.14 -4.42 27.80
CA ASP A 123 12.10 -3.66 26.55
C ASP A 123 13.45 -2.95 26.37
N HIS A 124 14.17 -3.32 25.31
CA HIS A 124 15.53 -2.84 25.04
C HIS A 124 15.56 -1.43 24.44
N ARG A 125 14.42 -0.91 23.96
CA ARG A 125 14.36 0.45 23.38
C ARG A 125 14.58 1.53 24.43
N ILE A 126 14.01 1.33 25.61
CA ILE A 126 14.09 2.27 26.74
C ILE A 126 14.80 1.68 27.97
N GLY A 127 15.25 0.42 27.90
CA GLY A 127 15.91 -0.29 29.01
C GLY A 127 14.97 -0.66 30.17
N LEU A 128 13.65 -0.62 29.98
CA LEU A 128 12.65 -0.92 31.00
C LEU A 128 12.59 -2.43 31.29
N THR A 129 12.68 -2.82 32.56
CA THR A 129 12.50 -4.22 33.00
C THR A 129 11.37 -4.32 34.02
N LEU A 130 10.40 -5.21 33.76
CA LEU A 130 9.26 -5.49 34.62
C LEU A 130 9.28 -6.97 35.04
N TYR A 131 9.02 -7.23 36.33
CA TYR A 131 8.96 -8.58 36.92
C TYR A 131 7.51 -9.06 37.03
N ASP A 132 6.76 -8.95 35.94
CA ASP A 132 5.34 -9.32 35.90
C ASP A 132 4.98 -9.99 34.56
N LEU A 133 5.74 -11.01 34.19
CA LEU A 133 5.56 -11.70 32.90
C LEU A 133 4.16 -12.29 32.75
N GLY A 134 3.56 -12.81 33.82
CA GLY A 134 2.25 -13.47 33.79
C GLY A 134 1.16 -12.53 33.30
N ASN A 135 1.04 -11.36 33.92
CA ASN A 135 0.01 -10.38 33.56
C ASN A 135 0.25 -9.78 32.17
N ILE A 136 1.52 -9.51 31.82
CA ILE A 136 1.89 -8.96 30.51
C ILE A 136 1.49 -9.93 29.37
N ILE A 137 1.72 -11.23 29.54
CA ILE A 137 1.33 -12.23 28.54
C ILE A 137 -0.21 -12.38 28.47
N ASN A 138 -0.91 -12.14 29.58
CA ASN A 138 -2.37 -12.15 29.63
C ASN A 138 -3.03 -10.86 29.09
N GLY A 139 -2.24 -9.89 28.64
CA GLY A 139 -2.74 -8.69 27.96
C GLY A 139 -2.57 -7.37 28.73
N ASP A 140 -2.08 -7.41 29.98
CA ASP A 140 -1.79 -6.20 30.75
C ASP A 140 -0.45 -5.57 30.31
N ILE A 141 -0.46 -4.98 29.12
CA ILE A 141 0.71 -4.38 28.49
C ILE A 141 0.70 -2.85 28.56
N GLN A 142 -0.34 -2.26 29.15
CA GLN A 142 -0.59 -0.82 29.10
C GLN A 142 0.59 -0.02 29.67
N ARG A 143 1.13 -0.49 30.80
CA ARG A 143 2.30 0.13 31.44
C ARG A 143 3.52 0.22 30.52
N ILE A 144 3.76 -0.78 29.66
CA ILE A 144 4.88 -0.74 28.72
C ILE A 144 4.60 0.29 27.62
N ILE A 145 3.35 0.37 27.15
CA ILE A 145 2.94 1.31 26.10
C ILE A 145 3.08 2.74 26.59
N ASP A 146 2.59 3.05 27.79
CA ASP A 146 2.59 4.40 28.35
C ASP A 146 4.02 4.93 28.52
N GLU A 147 4.94 4.11 29.05
CA GLU A 147 6.35 4.47 29.21
C GLU A 147 7.03 4.72 27.85
N LEU A 148 6.74 3.90 26.84
CA LEU A 148 7.25 4.09 25.49
C LEU A 148 6.71 5.39 24.85
N GLN A 149 5.42 5.68 25.03
CA GLN A 149 4.81 6.92 24.53
C GLN A 149 5.39 8.15 25.19
N LEU A 150 5.66 8.10 26.50
CA LEU A 150 6.27 9.20 27.23
C LEU A 150 7.66 9.52 26.70
N VAL A 151 8.49 8.50 26.49
CA VAL A 151 9.84 8.67 25.93
C VAL A 151 9.77 9.24 24.51
N ASP A 152 8.95 8.67 23.62
CA ASP A 152 8.78 9.14 22.24
C ASP A 152 8.30 10.60 22.18
N ASN A 153 7.32 10.97 23.01
CA ASN A 153 6.84 12.35 23.11
C ASN A 153 7.93 13.30 23.61
N THR A 154 8.74 12.87 24.57
CA THR A 154 9.85 13.67 25.12
C THR A 154 10.93 13.88 24.07
N GLU A 155 11.26 12.85 23.28
CA GLU A 155 12.22 12.94 22.17
C GLU A 155 11.72 13.92 21.09
N LYS A 156 10.45 13.81 20.69
CA LYS A 156 9.83 14.73 19.71
C LYS A 156 9.83 16.19 20.19
N LEU A 157 9.55 16.42 21.47
CA LEU A 157 9.61 17.75 22.07
C LEU A 157 11.01 18.35 22.05
N LYS A 158 12.05 17.54 22.34
CA LYS A 158 13.46 17.98 22.26
C LYS A 158 13.88 18.35 20.85
N VAL A 159 13.53 17.52 19.87
CA VAL A 159 13.82 17.80 18.45
C VAL A 159 13.16 19.11 18.02
N ASN A 160 11.92 19.36 18.45
CA ASN A 160 11.26 20.63 18.14
C ASN A 160 11.87 21.83 18.87
N SER A 161 12.40 21.67 20.09
CA SER A 161 13.06 22.78 20.80
C SER A 161 14.44 23.14 20.23
N ASP A 162 15.13 22.19 19.61
CA ASP A 162 16.45 22.41 18.99
C ASP A 162 16.36 23.08 17.59
N VAL A 163 15.15 23.21 17.04
CA VAL A 163 14.89 23.82 15.72
C VAL A 163 14.54 25.33 15.83
N PHE A 164 14.47 25.89 17.04
CA PHE A 164 14.23 27.32 17.29
C PHE A 164 15.46 28.06 17.81
#